data_AF-A0A436BH18-F1
#
_entry.id   AF-A0A436BH18-F1
#
_cell.length_a   1.000
_cell.length_b   1.000
_cell.length_c   1.000
_cell.angle_alpha   90.00
_cell.angle_beta   90.00
_cell.angle_gamma   90.00
#
_symmetry.space_group_name_H-M   'P 1'
#
loop_
_entity.id
_entity.type
_entity.pdbx_description
1 polymer ?
#
loop_
_entity_poly.entity_id
_entity_poly.type
_entity_poly.pdbx_seq_one_letter_code
_entity_poly.pdbx_strand_id
1 'polypeptide(L)'
;VYYYTPAAVAVHKDSKAKSLSDLDGKVVGATTTSTFEAYAKKDLTFDAAGAPPFEYKLNPKEVHSYENSTTAFDDLRVGDGVRLDAVVSSQPSIVDAVKAGYPIKQIGDPVFYEPLAVAIEHGDPEFSAR
;
A
#
# COMPACT_ATOMS: atom_id res chain seq x y z
N VAL A 1 9.75 -12.28 -12.76
CA VAL A 1 8.96 -12.10 -11.52
C VAL A 1 9.18 -13.32 -10.64
N TYR A 2 9.51 -13.14 -9.35
CA TYR A 2 9.71 -14.23 -8.40
C TYR A 2 8.39 -14.63 -7.72
N TYR A 3 7.61 -13.66 -7.23
CA TYR A 3 6.21 -13.85 -6.78
C TYR A 3 5.46 -12.52 -6.78
N TYR A 4 4.14 -12.57 -6.54
CA TYR A 4 3.30 -11.38 -6.39
C TYR A 4 2.88 -11.16 -4.94
N THR A 5 2.94 -9.91 -4.49
CA THR A 5 2.38 -9.51 -3.19
C THR A 5 1.15 -8.62 -3.41
N PRO A 6 -0.02 -8.96 -2.82
CA PRO A 6 -1.18 -8.09 -2.89
C PRO A 6 -0.96 -6.81 -2.07
N ALA A 7 -1.20 -5.67 -2.70
CA ALA A 7 -1.31 -4.37 -2.04
C ALA A 7 -2.76 -4.12 -1.64
N ALA A 8 -3.01 -3.63 -0.44
CA ALA A 8 -4.35 -3.40 0.09
C ALA A 8 -4.43 -2.07 0.86
N VAL A 9 -5.67 -1.67 1.18
CA VAL A 9 -5.97 -0.45 1.92
C VAL A 9 -6.47 -0.81 3.32
N ALA A 10 -5.83 -0.25 4.34
CA ALA A 10 -6.25 -0.35 5.73
C ALA A 10 -6.94 0.94 6.18
N VAL A 11 -7.98 0.78 7.00
CA VAL A 11 -8.67 1.88 7.71
C VAL A 11 -8.71 1.56 9.20
N HIS A 12 -8.99 2.54 10.04
CA HIS A 12 -9.25 2.28 11.45
C HIS A 12 -10.48 1.35 11.61
N LYS A 13 -10.51 0.49 12.63
CA LYS A 13 -11.59 -0.50 12.83
C LYS A 13 -12.97 0.16 12.94
N ASP A 14 -13.01 1.36 13.51
CA ASP A 14 -14.24 2.14 13.73
C ASP A 14 -14.69 2.92 12.48
N SER A 15 -13.89 2.90 11.41
CA SER A 15 -14.21 3.56 10.15
C SER A 15 -15.52 3.07 9.55
N LYS A 16 -16.29 4.03 9.05
CA LYS A 16 -17.59 3.81 8.39
C LYS A 16 -17.48 3.54 6.90
N ALA A 17 -16.29 3.70 6.32
CA ALA A 17 -16.02 3.36 4.93
C ALA A 17 -16.38 1.88 4.67
N LYS A 18 -17.11 1.63 3.58
CA LYS A 18 -17.51 0.29 3.12
C LYS A 18 -16.85 -0.05 1.78
N SER A 19 -16.39 0.96 1.06
CA SER A 19 -15.77 0.87 -0.26
C SER A 19 -14.58 1.84 -0.36
N LEU A 20 -13.72 1.64 -1.36
CA LEU A 20 -12.58 2.53 -1.59
C LEU A 20 -13.01 3.95 -1.99
N SER A 21 -14.15 4.11 -2.67
CA SER A 21 -14.70 5.43 -3.02
C SER A 21 -15.12 6.24 -1.79
N ASP A 22 -15.40 5.61 -0.65
CA ASP A 22 -15.67 6.34 0.60
C ASP A 22 -14.41 7.05 1.15
N LEU A 23 -13.24 6.70 0.62
CA LEU A 23 -11.94 7.29 0.94
C LEU A 23 -11.53 8.37 -0.07
N ASP A 24 -12.38 8.69 -1.05
CA ASP A 24 -12.10 9.79 -1.97
C ASP A 24 -12.11 11.14 -1.22
N GLY A 25 -11.14 11.99 -1.53
CA GLY A 25 -10.94 13.27 -0.86
C GLY A 25 -10.44 13.14 0.59
N LYS A 26 -9.95 11.97 1.00
CA LYS A 26 -9.39 11.71 2.34
C LYS A 26 -7.86 11.82 2.40
N VAL A 27 -7.32 11.83 3.61
CA VAL A 27 -5.87 11.80 3.86
C VAL A 27 -5.42 10.35 3.97
N VAL A 28 -4.49 9.96 3.11
CA VAL A 28 -4.02 8.57 3.01
C VAL A 28 -2.52 8.49 3.25
N GLY A 29 -2.11 7.59 4.14
CA GLY A 29 -0.71 7.30 4.39
C GLY A 29 -0.16 6.23 3.44
N ALA A 30 1.10 6.36 3.03
CA ALA A 30 1.83 5.31 2.35
C ALA A 30 3.33 5.41 2.64
N THR A 31 4.08 4.33 2.45
CA THR A 31 5.54 4.37 2.58
C THR A 31 6.15 5.18 1.43
N THR A 32 7.05 6.11 1.74
CA THR A 32 7.71 6.98 0.77
C THR A 32 8.49 6.17 -0.27
N THR A 33 8.54 6.64 -1.51
CA THR A 33 9.22 6.01 -2.65
C THR A 33 8.79 4.56 -2.91
N SER A 34 7.60 4.17 -2.46
CA SER A 34 7.03 2.83 -2.67
C SER A 34 5.98 2.82 -3.77
N THR A 35 5.70 1.63 -4.28
CA THR A 35 4.55 1.37 -5.16
C THR A 35 3.22 1.77 -4.50
N PHE A 36 3.11 1.71 -3.16
CA PHE A 36 1.91 2.10 -2.42
C PHE A 36 1.66 3.60 -2.47
N GLU A 37 2.73 4.39 -2.28
CA GLU A 37 2.66 5.84 -2.42
C GLU A 37 2.35 6.21 -3.86
N ALA A 38 3.03 5.55 -4.80
CA ALA A 38 2.81 5.77 -6.21
C ALA A 38 1.36 5.47 -6.62
N TYR A 39 0.79 4.38 -6.08
CA TYR A 39 -0.61 4.04 -6.30
C TYR A 39 -1.55 5.11 -5.74
N ALA A 40 -1.30 5.57 -4.50
CA ALA A 40 -2.11 6.59 -3.85
C ALA A 40 -2.05 7.95 -4.58
N LYS A 41 -0.91 8.28 -5.21
CA LYS A 41 -0.70 9.49 -6.01
C LYS A 41 -1.16 9.37 -7.47
N LYS A 42 -1.61 8.19 -7.89
CA LYS A 42 -1.98 7.87 -9.27
C LYS A 42 -0.85 7.98 -10.29
N ASP A 43 0.38 7.72 -9.87
CA ASP A 43 1.57 7.73 -10.73
C ASP A 43 2.22 6.34 -10.90
N LEU A 44 1.71 5.31 -10.21
CA LEU A 44 2.15 3.93 -10.36
C LEU A 44 1.99 3.45 -11.81
N THR A 45 3.10 3.00 -12.37
CA THR A 45 3.16 2.32 -13.65
C THR A 45 3.98 1.06 -13.48
N PHE A 46 3.50 -0.07 -14.00
CA PHE A 46 4.28 -1.29 -14.06
C PHE A 46 4.79 -1.46 -15.49
N ASP A 47 6.11 -1.37 -15.66
CA ASP A 47 6.80 -1.70 -16.91
C ASP A 47 7.29 -3.17 -16.93
N ALA A 48 6.86 -3.95 -15.95
CA ALA A 48 7.24 -5.36 -15.83
C ALA A 48 6.33 -6.24 -16.70
N ALA A 49 6.92 -6.98 -17.63
CA ALA A 49 6.23 -8.00 -18.42
C ALA A 49 5.47 -8.98 -17.50
N GLY A 50 4.14 -9.02 -17.63
CA GLY A 50 3.27 -9.93 -16.87
C GLY A 50 2.68 -9.36 -15.58
N ALA A 51 2.89 -8.09 -15.22
CA ALA A 51 2.14 -7.47 -14.13
C ALA A 51 0.63 -7.48 -14.46
N PRO A 52 -0.25 -7.96 -13.56
CA PRO A 52 -1.69 -7.89 -13.76
C PRO A 52 -2.13 -6.43 -13.94
N PRO A 53 -3.09 -6.15 -14.85
CA PRO A 53 -3.67 -4.82 -14.93
C PRO A 53 -4.37 -4.47 -13.61
N PHE A 54 -4.32 -3.20 -13.25
CA PHE A 54 -5.03 -2.67 -12.10
C PHE A 54 -5.71 -1.35 -12.47
N GLU A 55 -6.67 -0.95 -11.65
CA GLU A 55 -7.38 0.31 -11.79
C GLU A 55 -7.16 1.16 -10.55
N TYR A 56 -7.08 2.47 -10.74
CA TYR A 56 -7.07 3.41 -9.63
C TYR A 56 -8.46 3.54 -9.02
N LYS A 57 -8.66 2.86 -7.89
CA LYS A 57 -9.92 2.86 -7.13
C LYS A 57 -9.92 3.83 -5.95
N LEU A 58 -8.84 4.60 -5.77
CA LEU A 58 -8.65 5.54 -4.67
C LEU A 58 -8.32 6.92 -5.25
N ASN A 59 -8.97 7.97 -4.76
CA ASN A 59 -8.71 9.36 -5.15
C ASN A 59 -8.53 10.25 -3.90
N PRO A 60 -7.40 10.12 -3.18
CA PRO A 60 -7.18 10.88 -1.96
C PRO A 60 -6.96 12.37 -2.26
N LYS A 61 -7.32 13.25 -1.32
CA LYS A 61 -6.97 14.69 -1.44
C LYS A 61 -5.49 14.93 -1.13
N GLU A 62 -4.91 14.07 -0.32
CA GLU A 62 -3.58 14.23 0.25
C GLU A 62 -2.99 12.85 0.52
N VAL A 63 -1.72 12.69 0.16
CA VAL A 63 -0.93 11.48 0.43
C VAL A 63 0.20 11.84 1.38
N HIS A 64 0.14 11.33 2.60
CA HIS A 64 1.21 11.46 3.59
C HIS A 64 2.25 10.36 3.39
N SER A 65 3.49 10.77 3.14
CA SER A 65 4.63 9.86 2.95
C SER A 65 5.28 9.53 4.29
N TYR A 66 5.41 8.24 4.59
CA TYR A 66 6.04 7.72 5.81
C TYR A 66 7.32 6.96 5.49
N GLU A 67 8.28 6.94 6.41
CA GLU A 67 9.52 6.16 6.24
C GLU A 67 9.26 4.66 6.12
N ASN A 68 8.26 4.14 6.84
CA ASN A 68 7.87 2.73 6.81
C ASN A 68 6.38 2.57 7.12
N SER A 69 5.83 1.37 6.84
CA SER A 69 4.41 1.09 7.05
C SER A 69 4.01 1.09 8.54
N THR A 70 4.92 0.73 9.46
CA THR A 70 4.62 0.74 10.90
C THR A 70 4.31 2.15 11.39
N THR A 71 5.08 3.16 10.98
CA THR A 71 4.81 4.55 11.34
C THR A 71 3.47 5.04 10.76
N ALA A 72 3.12 4.63 9.55
CA ALA A 72 1.80 4.94 8.97
C ALA A 72 0.66 4.27 9.76
N PHE A 73 0.83 3.01 10.18
CA PHE A 73 -0.14 2.32 11.03
C PHE A 73 -0.24 2.95 12.43
N ASP A 74 0.85 3.49 12.97
CA ASP A 74 0.86 4.21 14.25
C ASP A 74 0.02 5.48 14.22
N ASP A 75 0.00 6.18 13.10
CA ASP A 75 -0.89 7.33 12.91
C ASP A 75 -2.35 6.90 12.69
N LEU A 76 -2.57 5.84 11.92
CA LEU A 76 -3.90 5.30 11.68
C LEU A 76 -4.57 4.75 12.95
N ARG A 77 -3.80 4.13 13.86
CA ARG A 77 -4.34 3.55 15.10
C ARG A 77 -4.84 4.57 16.12
N VAL A 78 -4.50 5.86 15.96
CA VAL A 78 -4.98 6.93 16.86
C VAL A 78 -6.49 7.11 16.74
N GLY A 79 -7.06 6.84 15.56
CA GLY A 79 -8.50 6.88 15.32
C GLY A 79 -8.83 7.20 13.86
N ASP A 80 -10.07 6.89 13.46
CA ASP A 80 -10.59 7.15 12.11
C ASP A 80 -10.55 8.65 11.79
N GLY A 81 -9.70 9.04 10.83
CA GLY A 81 -9.57 10.43 10.36
C GLY A 81 -8.87 11.38 11.34
N VAL A 82 -8.27 10.90 12.43
CA VAL A 82 -7.59 11.77 13.42
C VAL A 82 -6.26 12.30 12.87
N ARG A 83 -5.47 11.41 12.28
CA ARG A 83 -4.21 11.75 11.58
C ARG A 83 -4.26 11.30 10.13
N LEU A 84 -4.83 10.12 9.90
CA LEU A 84 -5.05 9.50 8.60
C LEU A 84 -6.46 8.90 8.56
N ASP A 85 -7.08 8.90 7.39
CA ASP A 85 -8.31 8.14 7.15
C ASP A 85 -8.00 6.70 6.70
N ALA A 86 -6.89 6.50 5.97
CA ALA A 86 -6.47 5.19 5.49
C ALA A 86 -4.95 5.08 5.28
N VAL A 87 -4.46 3.85 5.12
CA VAL A 87 -3.07 3.55 4.73
C VAL A 87 -3.07 2.54 3.58
N VAL A 88 -2.29 2.80 2.53
CA VAL A 88 -1.98 1.80 1.48
C VAL A 88 -0.69 1.08 1.86
N SER A 89 -0.71 -0.25 1.90
CA SER A 89 0.45 -1.08 2.24
C SER A 89 0.27 -2.50 1.70
N SER A 90 1.25 -3.39 1.94
CA SER A 90 1.12 -4.80 1.62
C SER A 90 0.06 -5.46 2.50
N GLN A 91 -0.77 -6.33 1.92
CA GLN A 91 -1.76 -7.08 2.69
C GLN A 91 -1.13 -7.90 3.83
N PRO A 92 0.03 -8.58 3.65
CA PRO A 92 0.71 -9.24 4.75
C PRO A 92 1.05 -8.28 5.92
N SER A 93 1.57 -7.09 5.62
CA SER A 93 1.88 -6.07 6.65
C SER A 93 0.64 -5.63 7.42
N ILE A 94 -0.50 -5.44 6.72
CA ILE A 94 -1.77 -5.10 7.37
C ILE A 94 -2.24 -6.25 8.27
N VAL A 95 -2.17 -7.50 7.79
CA VAL A 95 -2.55 -8.68 8.57
C VAL A 95 -1.69 -8.82 9.82
N ASP A 96 -0.38 -8.60 9.72
CA ASP A 96 0.52 -8.71 10.85
C ASP A 96 0.31 -7.57 11.86
N ALA A 97 0.02 -6.35 11.41
CA ALA A 97 -0.38 -5.26 12.31
C ALA A 97 -1.68 -5.58 13.06
N VAL A 98 -2.69 -6.16 12.39
CA VAL A 98 -3.93 -6.62 13.03
C VAL A 98 -3.64 -7.71 14.07
N LYS A 99 -2.79 -8.69 13.76
CA LYS A 99 -2.36 -9.73 14.72
C LYS A 99 -1.61 -9.15 15.91
N ALA A 100 -0.86 -8.06 15.70
CA ALA A 100 -0.16 -7.32 16.75
C ALA A 100 -1.09 -6.43 17.60
N GLY A 101 -2.41 -6.43 17.33
CA GLY A 101 -3.40 -5.71 18.12
C GLY A 101 -3.69 -4.28 17.66
N TYR A 102 -3.21 -3.88 16.47
CA TYR A 102 -3.56 -2.57 15.92
C TYR A 102 -5.08 -2.52 15.63
N PRO A 103 -5.78 -1.43 16.01
CA PRO A 103 -7.21 -1.26 15.78
C PRO A 103 -7.49 -0.85 14.32
N ILE A 104 -6.98 -1.61 13.37
CA ILE A 104 -7.15 -1.37 11.92
C ILE A 104 -7.82 -2.57 11.26
N LYS A 105 -8.33 -2.39 10.04
CA LYS A 105 -8.91 -3.45 9.21
C LYS A 105 -8.64 -3.15 7.74
N GLN A 106 -8.50 -4.19 6.94
CA GLN A 106 -8.50 -4.04 5.48
C GLN A 106 -9.92 -3.68 5.00
N ILE A 107 -10.01 -2.84 3.96
CA ILE A 107 -11.24 -2.55 3.25
C ILE A 107 -11.15 -2.99 1.79
N GLY A 108 -12.18 -3.72 1.33
CA GLY A 108 -12.24 -4.24 -0.03
C GLY A 108 -11.16 -5.29 -0.36
N ASP A 109 -11.08 -5.60 -1.65
CA ASP A 109 -10.07 -6.49 -2.22
C ASP A 109 -8.73 -5.76 -2.43
N PRO A 110 -7.62 -6.50 -2.60
CA PRO A 110 -6.35 -5.90 -3.01
C PRO A 110 -6.48 -4.98 -4.23
N VAL A 111 -5.79 -3.84 -4.19
CA VAL A 111 -5.87 -2.78 -5.19
C VAL A 111 -4.97 -3.03 -6.39
N PHE A 112 -3.83 -3.69 -6.18
CA PHE A 112 -2.93 -4.17 -7.22
C PHE A 112 -2.04 -5.28 -6.66
N TYR A 113 -1.28 -5.94 -7.54
CA TYR A 113 -0.35 -7.00 -7.18
C TYR A 113 1.06 -6.60 -7.59
N GLU A 114 1.96 -6.48 -6.62
CA GLU A 114 3.37 -6.11 -6.84
C GLU A 114 4.15 -7.28 -7.43
N PRO A 115 4.75 -7.16 -8.62
CA PRO A 115 5.67 -8.16 -9.15
C PRO A 115 7.02 -8.06 -8.43
N LEU A 116 7.23 -8.84 -7.38
CA LEU A 116 8.49 -8.84 -6.64
C LEU A 116 9.56 -9.61 -7.39
N ALA A 117 10.77 -9.05 -7.39
CA ALA A 117 11.95 -9.60 -8.04
C ALA A 117 13.18 -9.38 -7.15
N VAL A 118 14.24 -10.16 -7.42
CA VAL A 118 15.54 -9.96 -6.79
C VAL A 118 16.22 -8.79 -7.49
N ALA A 119 16.55 -7.75 -6.73
CA ALA A 119 17.37 -6.64 -7.21
C ALA A 119 18.84 -7.04 -7.18
N ILE A 120 19.56 -6.74 -8.26
CA ILE A 120 21.02 -6.96 -8.39
C ILE A 120 21.69 -5.63 -8.71
N GLU A 121 22.99 -5.52 -8.44
CA GLU A 121 23.74 -4.36 -8.91
C GLU A 121 23.74 -4.31 -10.44
N HIS A 122 23.56 -3.10 -10.98
CA HIS A 122 23.55 -2.92 -12.42
C HIS A 122 24.92 -3.26 -13.01
N GLY A 123 24.96 -4.32 -13.82
CA GLY A 123 26.19 -4.81 -14.45
C GLY A 123 26.97 -5.83 -13.62
N ASP A 124 26.42 -6.35 -12.52
CA ASP A 124 27.03 -7.44 -11.75
C ASP A 124 27.18 -8.69 -12.64
N PRO A 125 28.40 -9.06 -13.05
CA PRO A 125 28.62 -10.14 -14.00
C PRO A 125 28.41 -11.52 -13.36
N GLU A 126 28.53 -11.65 -12.04
CA GLU A 126 28.34 -12.93 -11.34
C GLU A 126 26.85 -13.26 -11.20
N PHE A 127 26.03 -12.25 -10.91
CA PHE A 127 24.59 -12.42 -10.75
C PHE A 127 23.79 -12.28 -12.06
N SER A 128 24.33 -11.58 -13.06
CA SER A 128 23.70 -11.46 -14.39
C SER A 128 24.13 -12.55 -15.38
N ALA A 129 25.08 -13.42 -15.00
CA ALA A 129 25.42 -14.60 -15.76
C ALA A 129 24.20 -15.53 -15.87
N ARG A 130 23.79 -15.81 -17.10
CA ARG A 130 22.65 -16.67 -17.44
C ARG A 130 23.03 -18.14 -17.46
#